data_AF-A0A359GKG7-F1
#
_entry.id   AF-A0A359GKG7-F1
#
_cell.length_a   1.000
_cell.length_b   1.000
_cell.length_c   1.000
_cell.angle_alpha   90.00
_cell.angle_beta   90.00
_cell.angle_gamma   90.00
#
_symmetry.space_group_name_H-M   'P 1'
#
loop_
_entity.id
_entity.type
_entity.pdbx_description
1 polymer ?
#
loop_
_entity_poly.entity_id
_entity_poly.type
_entity_poly.pdbx_seq_one_letter_code
_entity_poly.pdbx_strand_id
1 'polypeptide(L)'
;ILTTWVWNGGPFVVPSAMSKAAVNTMTQSLAVEWGRYGLRFNAIAPGPFPTEGMSKRLAPDAEGAKRMDSGAANPMGRVGEMHELVNLAVFLMASGAEYVNGQTIAIDGAMYNASGGNFAQLTAWGDAEWQAARDAIEATNAQDKAKRTV
;
A
#
# COMPACT_ATOMS: atom_id res chain seq x y z
N ILE A 1 -13.09 -0.65 -7.28
CA ILE A 1 -12.46 -0.76 -5.95
C ILE A 1 -11.79 -2.13 -5.80
N LEU A 2 -10.49 -2.12 -5.49
CA LEU A 2 -9.60 -3.25 -5.32
C LEU A 2 -9.11 -3.35 -3.87
N THR A 3 -7.99 -4.04 -3.65
CA THR A 3 -7.20 -4.07 -2.41
C THR A 3 -5.73 -3.97 -2.79
N THR A 4 -4.86 -3.56 -1.86
CA THR A 4 -3.42 -3.46 -2.15
C THR A 4 -2.74 -4.84 -2.31
N TRP A 5 -3.41 -5.91 -1.88
CA TRP A 5 -2.94 -7.30 -2.06
C TRP A 5 -2.94 -7.80 -3.50
N VAL A 6 -3.41 -7.00 -4.47
CA VAL A 6 -3.25 -7.32 -5.90
C VAL A 6 -1.78 -7.34 -6.33
N TRP A 7 -0.88 -6.72 -5.56
CA TRP A 7 0.54 -6.65 -5.87
C TRP A 7 1.42 -7.64 -5.07
N ASN A 8 0.99 -8.09 -3.90
CA ASN A 8 1.80 -8.97 -3.03
C ASN A 8 1.05 -10.20 -2.47
N GLY A 9 -0.21 -10.41 -2.86
CA GLY A 9 -1.03 -11.51 -2.36
C GLY A 9 -1.62 -11.24 -0.97
N GLY A 10 -2.66 -12.01 -0.61
CA GLY A 10 -3.37 -11.87 0.65
C GLY A 10 -3.58 -13.23 1.32
N PRO A 11 -2.65 -13.67 2.19
CA PRO A 11 -2.85 -14.86 3.03
C PRO A 11 -4.16 -14.75 3.82
N PHE A 12 -4.86 -15.87 4.00
CA PHE A 12 -6.15 -15.96 4.70
C PHE A 12 -7.35 -15.27 4.04
N VAL A 13 -7.14 -14.54 2.94
CA VAL A 13 -8.19 -13.84 2.17
C VAL A 13 -8.13 -14.20 0.68
N VAL A 14 -7.66 -15.42 0.36
CA VAL A 14 -7.36 -15.91 -1.00
C VAL A 14 -8.51 -15.70 -1.99
N PRO A 15 -9.78 -16.02 -1.69
CA PRO A 15 -10.88 -15.79 -2.65
C PRO A 15 -11.02 -14.30 -3.02
N SER A 16 -10.91 -13.42 -2.02
CA SER A 16 -10.96 -11.97 -2.23
C SER A 16 -9.74 -11.51 -3.05
N ALA A 17 -8.53 -11.93 -2.67
CA ALA A 17 -7.30 -11.57 -3.37
C ALA A 17 -7.35 -12.00 -4.86
N MET A 18 -7.80 -13.23 -5.14
CA MET A 18 -7.96 -13.73 -6.51
C MET A 18 -8.96 -12.88 -7.30
N SER A 19 -10.16 -12.62 -6.76
CA SER A 19 -11.16 -11.80 -7.44
C SER A 19 -10.67 -10.37 -7.69
N LYS A 20 -9.98 -9.75 -6.72
CA LYS A 20 -9.43 -8.40 -6.90
C LYS A 20 -8.29 -8.36 -7.91
N ALA A 21 -7.42 -9.38 -7.93
CA ALA A 21 -6.36 -9.48 -8.94
C ALA A 21 -6.94 -9.61 -10.36
N ALA A 22 -8.00 -10.41 -10.54
CA ALA A 22 -8.69 -10.51 -11.83
C ALA A 22 -9.24 -9.16 -12.31
N VAL A 23 -9.87 -8.39 -11.41
CA VAL A 23 -10.38 -7.04 -11.74
C VAL A 23 -9.22 -6.06 -12.00
N ASN A 24 -8.08 -6.20 -11.31
CA ASN A 24 -6.88 -5.39 -11.60
C ASN A 24 -6.39 -5.62 -13.03
N THR A 25 -6.23 -6.89 -13.42
CA THR A 25 -5.84 -7.26 -14.79
C THR A 25 -6.87 -6.76 -15.81
N MET A 26 -8.17 -6.94 -15.54
CA MET A 26 -9.23 -6.43 -16.41
C MET A 26 -9.16 -4.91 -16.60
N THR A 27 -8.87 -4.15 -15.52
CA THR A 27 -8.70 -2.69 -15.58
C THR A 27 -7.57 -2.30 -16.55
N GLN A 28 -6.44 -3.00 -16.48
CA GLN A 28 -5.29 -2.76 -17.36
C GLN A 28 -5.57 -3.17 -18.81
N SER A 29 -6.18 -4.33 -19.04
CA SER A 29 -6.53 -4.82 -20.38
C SER A 29 -7.52 -3.89 -21.08
N LEU A 30 -8.63 -3.54 -20.42
CA LEU A 30 -9.66 -2.68 -21.01
C LEU A 30 -9.17 -1.24 -21.22
N ALA A 31 -8.27 -0.73 -20.38
CA ALA A 31 -7.62 0.56 -20.60
C ALA A 31 -6.92 0.62 -21.97
N VAL A 32 -6.28 -0.47 -22.40
CA VAL A 32 -5.60 -0.58 -23.70
C VAL A 32 -6.60 -0.86 -24.81
N GLU A 33 -7.41 -1.91 -24.67
CA GLU A 33 -8.32 -2.38 -25.72
C GLU A 33 -9.38 -1.33 -26.10
N TRP A 34 -9.90 -0.61 -25.11
CA TRP A 34 -11.02 0.31 -25.29
C TRP A 34 -10.62 1.78 -25.27
N GLY A 35 -9.32 2.09 -25.14
CA GLY A 35 -8.81 3.45 -25.29
C GLY A 35 -9.19 4.07 -26.64
N ARG A 36 -9.25 3.27 -27.71
CA ARG A 36 -9.71 3.71 -29.05
C ARG A 36 -11.16 4.19 -29.09
N TYR A 37 -11.97 3.82 -28.10
CA TYR A 37 -13.37 4.25 -27.96
C TYR A 37 -13.53 5.48 -27.06
N GLY A 38 -12.42 6.07 -26.60
CA GLY A 38 -12.44 7.16 -25.62
C GLY A 38 -12.81 6.69 -24.20
N LEU A 39 -12.77 5.39 -23.93
CA LEU A 39 -13.02 4.83 -22.60
C LEU A 39 -11.71 4.69 -21.82
N ARG A 40 -11.80 4.90 -20.51
CA ARG A 40 -10.67 4.86 -19.58
C ARG A 40 -11.04 4.08 -18.33
N PHE A 41 -10.08 3.31 -17.84
CA PHE A 41 -10.26 2.35 -16.76
C PHE A 41 -9.18 2.59 -15.71
N ASN A 42 -9.59 2.98 -14.51
CA ASN A 42 -8.71 3.07 -13.36
C ASN A 42 -9.38 2.38 -12.16
N ALA A 43 -8.57 2.02 -11.18
CA ALA A 43 -9.02 1.42 -9.95
C ALA A 43 -8.37 2.10 -8.73
N ILE A 44 -9.02 1.93 -7.59
CA ILE A 44 -8.56 2.41 -6.29
C ILE A 44 -8.37 1.20 -5.38
N ALA A 45 -7.22 1.11 -4.73
CA ALA A 45 -6.86 0.08 -3.75
C ALA A 45 -6.78 0.70 -2.35
N PRO A 46 -7.90 0.77 -1.60
CA PRO A 46 -7.93 1.32 -0.26
C PRO A 46 -7.23 0.41 0.76
N GLY A 47 -6.67 1.04 1.78
CA GLY A 47 -6.29 0.41 3.05
C GLY A 47 -7.48 0.36 4.01
N PRO A 48 -7.23 0.51 5.33
CA PRO A 48 -8.31 0.49 6.30
C PRO A 48 -9.13 1.80 6.25
N PHE A 49 -10.43 1.66 5.97
CA PHE A 49 -11.46 2.70 6.12
C PHE A 49 -12.57 2.17 7.03
N PRO A 50 -13.10 3.00 7.96
CA PRO A 50 -14.12 2.59 8.91
C PRO A 50 -15.44 2.34 8.17
N THR A 51 -15.76 1.07 7.95
CA THR A 51 -17.03 0.64 7.32
C THR A 51 -17.64 -0.49 8.12
N GLU A 52 -18.97 -0.53 8.23
CA GLU A 52 -19.67 -1.56 9.02
C GLU A 52 -19.34 -3.01 8.57
N GLY A 53 -19.01 -3.20 7.30
CA GLY A 53 -18.71 -4.51 6.74
C GLY A 53 -17.33 -5.05 7.11
N MET A 54 -16.35 -4.19 7.38
CA MET A 54 -14.98 -4.60 7.71
C MET A 54 -14.89 -5.08 9.16
N SER A 55 -15.39 -4.29 10.11
CA SER A 55 -15.34 -4.61 11.54
C SER A 55 -16.08 -5.90 11.88
N LYS A 56 -17.23 -6.15 11.26
CA LYS A 56 -18.05 -7.36 11.53
C LYS A 56 -17.50 -8.66 10.93
N ARG A 57 -16.65 -8.60 9.89
CA ARG A 57 -16.24 -9.79 9.11
C ARG A 57 -14.76 -10.17 9.26
N LEU A 58 -13.88 -9.19 9.47
CA LEU A 58 -12.43 -9.41 9.53
C LEU A 58 -11.87 -9.41 10.96
N ALA A 59 -12.63 -8.91 11.93
CA ALA A 59 -12.24 -8.92 13.34
C ALA A 59 -13.43 -9.29 14.24
N PRO A 60 -13.74 -10.60 14.40
CA PRO A 60 -14.86 -11.04 15.22
C PRO A 60 -14.66 -10.75 16.72
N ASP A 61 -13.42 -10.51 17.17
CA ASP A 61 -13.12 -10.03 18.51
C ASP A 61 -12.86 -8.51 18.55
N ALA A 62 -13.20 -7.90 19.69
CA ALA A 62 -13.14 -6.45 19.86
C ALA A 62 -11.72 -5.87 19.79
N GLU A 63 -10.69 -6.68 20.04
CA GLU A 63 -9.28 -6.22 20.04
C GLU A 63 -8.70 -6.19 18.62
N GLY A 64 -9.03 -7.15 17.77
CA GLY A 64 -8.73 -7.13 16.34
C GLY A 64 -9.41 -5.96 15.64
N ALA A 65 -10.65 -5.65 16.04
CA ALA A 65 -11.40 -4.53 15.47
C ALA A 65 -10.72 -3.20 15.81
N LYS A 66 -10.35 -3.00 17.08
CA LYS A 66 -9.59 -1.82 17.53
C LYS A 66 -8.24 -1.68 16.84
N ARG A 67 -7.51 -2.79 16.60
CA ARG A 67 -6.22 -2.74 15.89
C ARG A 67 -6.36 -2.34 14.43
N MET A 68 -7.44 -2.74 13.78
CA MET A 68 -7.70 -2.40 12.38
C MET A 68 -8.24 -0.98 12.22
N ASP A 69 -9.06 -0.54 13.18
CA ASP A 69 -9.62 0.80 13.23
C ASP A 69 -8.63 1.87 13.74
N SER A 70 -7.51 1.47 14.35
CA SER A 70 -6.49 2.43 14.81
C SER A 70 -5.55 2.93 13.71
N GLY A 71 -5.44 2.20 12.59
CA GLY A 71 -4.44 2.50 11.56
C GLY A 71 -2.99 2.31 12.02
N ALA A 72 -2.75 1.64 13.16
CA ALA A 72 -1.42 1.48 13.74
C ALA A 72 -0.41 0.75 12.82
N ALA A 73 -0.89 -0.01 11.84
CA ALA A 73 -0.06 -0.71 10.87
C ALA A 73 0.33 0.15 9.65
N ASN A 74 -0.27 1.33 9.47
CA ASN A 74 0.06 2.22 8.36
C ASN A 74 0.96 3.39 8.84
N PRO A 75 1.94 3.83 8.04
CA PRO A 75 2.82 4.96 8.37
C PRO A 75 2.14 6.27 8.76
N MET A 76 0.89 6.52 8.32
CA MET A 76 0.14 7.71 8.71
C MET A 76 -0.52 7.61 10.09
N GLY A 77 -0.50 6.44 10.73
CA GLY A 77 -1.01 6.23 12.08
C GLY A 77 -2.51 6.47 12.26
N ARG A 78 -3.30 6.40 11.17
CA ARG A 78 -4.75 6.61 11.19
C ARG A 78 -5.44 5.84 10.07
N VAL A 79 -6.73 5.55 10.24
CA VAL A 79 -7.56 5.08 9.12
C VAL A 79 -7.87 6.20 8.14
N GLY A 80 -8.20 5.83 6.91
CA GLY A 80 -8.69 6.77 5.92
C GLY A 80 -10.09 7.27 6.25
N GLU A 81 -10.38 8.53 5.94
CA GLU A 81 -11.72 9.10 6.04
C GLU A 81 -12.46 8.96 4.72
N MET A 82 -13.77 8.66 4.78
CA MET A 82 -14.55 8.39 3.56
C MET A 82 -14.50 9.52 2.53
N HIS A 83 -14.37 10.77 2.96
CA HIS A 83 -14.24 11.90 2.05
C HIS A 83 -12.92 11.86 1.22
N GLU A 84 -11.84 11.29 1.76
CA GLU A 84 -10.55 11.12 1.05
C GLU A 84 -10.67 10.12 -0.09
N LEU A 85 -11.39 9.00 0.15
CA LEU A 85 -11.70 8.01 -0.88
C LEU A 85 -12.59 8.60 -1.97
N VAL A 86 -13.60 9.38 -1.58
CA VAL A 86 -14.49 10.09 -2.52
C VAL A 86 -13.69 11.07 -3.37
N ASN A 87 -12.79 11.85 -2.77
CA ASN A 87 -11.97 12.81 -3.50
C ASN A 87 -11.09 12.14 -4.56
N LEU A 88 -10.47 10.99 -4.24
CA LEU A 88 -9.71 10.23 -5.24
C LEU A 88 -10.60 9.68 -6.37
N ALA A 89 -11.78 9.17 -6.04
CA ALA A 89 -12.73 8.72 -7.05
C ALA A 89 -13.19 9.88 -7.96
N VAL A 90 -13.48 11.05 -7.38
CA VAL A 90 -13.84 12.26 -8.12
C VAL A 90 -12.69 12.69 -9.01
N PHE A 91 -11.46 12.77 -8.51
CA PHE A 91 -10.27 13.09 -9.30
C PHE A 91 -10.12 12.16 -10.51
N LEU A 92 -10.25 10.84 -10.30
CA LEU A 92 -10.14 9.86 -11.38
C LEU A 92 -11.27 9.99 -12.41
N MET A 93 -12.38 10.66 -12.10
CA MET A 93 -13.48 10.92 -13.03
C MET A 93 -13.47 12.34 -13.59
N ALA A 94 -12.71 13.26 -12.99
CA ALA A 94 -12.73 14.67 -13.28
C ALA A 94 -12.17 15.02 -14.67
N SER A 95 -12.63 16.16 -15.18
CA SER A 95 -12.00 16.83 -16.33
C SER A 95 -10.56 17.21 -15.98
N GLY A 96 -9.62 16.99 -16.88
CA GLY A 96 -8.18 17.19 -16.67
C GLY A 96 -7.40 15.93 -16.25
N ALA A 97 -8.09 14.84 -15.90
CA ALA A 97 -7.48 13.55 -15.59
C ALA A 97 -7.61 12.53 -16.74
N GLU A 98 -7.97 12.96 -17.96
CA GLU A 98 -8.27 12.08 -19.10
C GLU A 98 -7.08 11.21 -19.52
N TYR A 99 -5.86 11.66 -19.23
CA TYR A 99 -4.64 10.92 -19.54
C TYR A 99 -4.24 9.90 -18.47
N VAL A 100 -4.93 9.87 -17.32
CA VAL A 100 -4.76 8.83 -16.31
C VAL A 100 -5.60 7.63 -16.73
N ASN A 101 -4.95 6.56 -17.20
CA ASN A 101 -5.62 5.35 -17.66
C ASN A 101 -4.81 4.09 -17.32
N GLY A 102 -5.51 2.99 -17.02
CA GLY A 102 -4.93 1.69 -16.65
C GLY A 102 -4.31 1.63 -15.26
N GLN A 103 -4.52 2.64 -14.41
CA GLN A 103 -3.86 2.75 -13.12
C GLN A 103 -4.68 2.14 -11.99
N THR A 104 -3.99 1.49 -11.05
CA THR A 104 -4.53 1.16 -9.74
C THR A 104 -3.80 1.99 -8.70
N ILE A 105 -4.53 2.91 -8.04
CA ILE A 105 -3.94 3.84 -7.08
C ILE A 105 -4.25 3.39 -5.66
N ALA A 106 -3.20 3.19 -4.86
CA ALA A 106 -3.34 2.88 -3.44
C ALA A 106 -3.74 4.13 -2.64
N ILE A 107 -4.67 3.96 -1.70
CA ILE A 107 -5.03 4.97 -0.70
C ILE A 107 -5.11 4.29 0.67
N ASP A 108 -3.95 4.04 1.25
CA ASP A 108 -3.82 3.12 2.40
C ASP A 108 -2.88 3.64 3.49
N GLY A 109 -2.55 4.93 3.47
CA GLY A 109 -1.60 5.53 4.41
C GLY A 109 -0.18 4.97 4.28
N ALA A 110 0.19 4.45 3.10
CA ALA A 110 1.45 3.76 2.77
C ALA A 110 1.62 2.37 3.44
N MET A 111 0.54 1.76 3.92
CA MET A 111 0.56 0.46 4.59
C MET A 111 1.19 -0.65 3.73
N TYR A 112 0.75 -0.77 2.48
CA TYR A 112 1.26 -1.77 1.54
C TYR A 112 2.77 -1.65 1.37
N ASN A 113 3.25 -0.43 1.11
CA ASN A 113 4.67 -0.17 0.96
C ASN A 113 5.43 -0.49 2.25
N ALA A 114 4.90 -0.17 3.43
CA ALA A 114 5.56 -0.51 4.70
C ALA A 114 5.60 -2.03 4.98
N SER A 115 4.66 -2.80 4.43
CA SER A 115 4.57 -4.25 4.65
C SER A 115 5.40 -5.10 3.68
N GLY A 116 6.00 -4.49 2.65
CA GLY A 116 6.57 -5.16 1.48
C GLY A 116 7.99 -5.74 1.64
N GLY A 117 8.28 -6.47 2.71
CA GLY A 117 9.57 -7.17 2.88
C GLY A 117 10.80 -6.24 2.82
N ASN A 118 10.66 -5.02 3.32
CA ASN A 118 11.68 -3.98 3.29
C ASN A 118 12.13 -3.60 4.71
N PHE A 119 12.72 -2.41 4.86
CA PHE A 119 13.32 -1.92 6.10
C PHE A 119 12.39 -0.99 6.89
N ALA A 120 11.07 -1.04 6.69
CA ALA A 120 10.11 -0.17 7.37
C ALA A 120 10.18 -0.26 8.90
N GLN A 121 10.59 -1.39 9.47
CA GLN A 121 10.84 -1.56 10.91
C GLN A 121 11.90 -0.59 11.47
N LEU A 122 12.81 -0.09 10.63
CA LEU A 122 13.82 0.90 11.04
C LEU A 122 13.21 2.28 11.33
N THR A 123 11.94 2.51 11.01
CA THR A 123 11.22 3.72 11.45
C THR A 123 11.10 3.82 12.97
N ALA A 124 11.31 2.73 13.71
CA ALA A 124 11.36 2.71 15.16
C ALA A 124 12.72 3.19 15.74
N TRP A 125 13.75 3.38 14.92
CA TRP A 125 15.07 3.83 15.36
C TRP A 125 15.09 5.32 15.64
N GLY A 126 15.72 5.71 16.76
CA GLY A 126 16.07 7.09 17.04
C GLY A 126 17.48 7.45 16.55
N ASP A 127 17.90 8.67 16.87
CA ASP A 127 19.20 9.20 16.43
C ASP A 127 20.38 8.38 16.95
N ALA A 128 20.27 7.81 18.16
CA ALA A 128 21.33 7.01 18.78
C ALA A 128 21.53 5.68 18.04
N GLU A 129 20.45 4.99 17.69
CA GLU A 129 20.51 3.75 16.91
C GLU A 129 21.08 4.01 15.51
N TRP A 130 20.67 5.10 14.88
CA TRP A 130 21.22 5.51 13.59
C TRP A 130 22.70 5.85 13.67
N GLN A 131 23.15 6.54 14.72
CA GLN A 131 24.56 6.86 14.91
C GLN A 131 25.38 5.58 15.12
N ALA A 132 24.93 4.68 15.98
CA ALA A 132 25.61 3.41 16.22
C ALA A 132 25.72 2.56 14.93
N ALA A 133 24.68 2.54 14.10
CA ALA A 133 24.70 1.85 12.81
C ALA A 133 25.71 2.48 11.84
N ARG A 134 25.79 3.82 11.76
CA ARG A 134 26.80 4.52 10.94
C ARG A 134 28.21 4.17 11.36
N ASP A 135 28.51 4.26 12.66
CA ASP A 135 29.84 3.98 13.20
C ASP A 135 30.25 2.52 12.92
N ALA A 136 29.33 1.57 13.06
CA ALA A 136 29.57 0.16 12.75
C ALA A 136 29.84 -0.10 11.26
N ILE A 137 29.10 0.57 10.36
CA ILE A 137 29.28 0.47 8.91
C ILE A 137 30.64 1.05 8.51
N GLU A 138 31.02 2.20 9.04
CA GLU A 138 32.32 2.83 8.77
C GLU A 138 33.48 1.95 9.22
N ALA A 139 33.40 1.38 10.43
CA ALA A 139 34.41 0.45 10.94
C ALA A 139 34.55 -0.80 10.04
N THR A 140 33.43 -1.37 9.61
CA THR A 140 33.42 -2.53 8.70
C THR A 140 34.05 -2.19 7.36
N ASN A 141 33.67 -1.05 6.76
CA ASN A 141 34.22 -0.59 5.48
C ASN A 141 35.73 -0.34 5.56
N ALA A 142 36.23 0.22 6.67
CA ALA A 142 37.65 0.45 6.89
C ALA A 142 38.44 -0.87 6.94
N GLN A 143 37.91 -1.88 7.63
CA GLN A 143 38.51 -3.22 7.70
C GLN A 143 38.55 -3.89 6.32
N ASP A 144 37.46 -3.81 5.56
CA ASP A 144 37.38 -4.37 4.22
C ASP A 144 38.35 -3.70 3.25
N LYS A 145 38.48 -2.36 3.34
CA LYS A 145 39.45 -1.61 2.53
C LYS A 145 40.88 -2.03 2.83
N ALA A 146 41.24 -2.18 4.11
CA ALA A 146 42.58 -2.64 4.50
C ALA A 146 42.92 -4.01 3.91
N LYS A 147 41.95 -4.95 3.89
CA LYS A 147 42.12 -6.31 3.32
C LYS A 147 42.25 -6.33 1.79
N ARG A 148 41.73 -5.32 1.08
CA ARG A 148 41.78 -5.23 -0.39
C ARG A 148 43.09 -4.66 -0.94
N THR A 149 43.93 -4.07 -0.09
CA THR A 149 45.25 -3.56 -0.46
C THR A 149 46.29 -4.68 -0.35
N VAL A 150 46.24 -5.61 -1.32
CA VAL A 150 47.31 -6.58 -1.66
C VAL A 150 47.44 -6.63 -3.17
#